data_AF-A0A2V9I4N5-F1
#
_entry.id   AF-A0A2V9I4N5-F1
#
_cell.length_a   1.000
_cell.length_b   1.000
_cell.length_c   1.000
_cell.angle_alpha   90.00
_cell.angle_beta   90.00
_cell.angle_gamma   90.00
#
_symmetry.space_group_name_H-M   'P 1'
#
loop_
_entity.id
_entity.type
_entity.pdbx_description
1 polymer ?
#
loop_
_entity_poly.entity_id
_entity_poly.type
_entity_poly.pdbx_seq_one_letter_code
_entity_poly.pdbx_strand_id
1 'polypeptide(L)'
;MSRKSLVSRASNRILHLLARSSPGATTLRPFLHRLRGVTIRERVFISDEVYIDNEYPECVEIHENVQIGIRTIILAHTRGPGRVVIEKFAYIGPNCVILGPPGRILTVGEGSVVAAGSVVTTNVPSHMLVRGNPASPVAKVTLPLPLADNYEEFITGLVPVRHPVARVANDTK
;
A
#
# COMPACT_ATOMS: atom_id res chain seq x y z
N MET A 1 -1.31 8.96 -21.62
CA MET A 1 -1.62 7.51 -21.67
C MET A 1 -2.55 7.24 -22.83
N SER A 2 -2.31 6.15 -23.57
CA SER A 2 -3.16 5.76 -24.71
C SER A 2 -4.48 5.15 -24.23
N ARG A 3 -5.55 5.32 -25.00
CA ARG A 3 -6.89 4.78 -24.69
C ARG A 3 -6.85 3.25 -24.84
N LYS A 4 -7.18 2.50 -23.78
CA LYS A 4 -7.19 1.03 -23.85
C LYS A 4 -8.35 0.51 -24.70
N SER A 5 -8.10 -0.58 -25.43
CA SER A 5 -9.13 -1.29 -26.17
C SER A 5 -10.11 -1.99 -25.23
N LEU A 6 -11.34 -2.24 -25.69
CA LEU A 6 -12.36 -2.94 -24.91
C LEU A 6 -11.89 -4.35 -24.50
N VAL A 7 -11.14 -5.03 -25.36
CA VAL A 7 -10.54 -6.35 -25.09
C VAL A 7 -9.54 -6.28 -23.94
N SER A 8 -8.66 -5.28 -23.93
CA SER A 8 -7.69 -5.09 -22.83
C SER A 8 -8.39 -4.84 -21.50
N ARG A 9 -9.47 -4.03 -21.50
CA ARG A 9 -10.26 -3.74 -20.29
C ARG A 9 -10.96 -5.00 -19.75
N ALA A 10 -11.55 -5.80 -20.65
CA ALA A 10 -12.16 -7.07 -20.28
C ALA A 10 -11.13 -8.07 -19.73
N SER A 11 -9.98 -8.21 -20.39
CA SER A 11 -8.87 -9.06 -19.94
C SER A 11 -8.36 -8.64 -18.56
N ASN A 12 -8.12 -7.34 -18.35
CA ASN A 12 -7.71 -6.80 -17.05
C ASN A 12 -8.70 -7.16 -15.94
N ARG A 13 -10.00 -7.03 -16.23
CA ARG A 13 -11.08 -7.36 -15.29
C ARG A 13 -11.08 -8.84 -14.92
N ILE A 14 -10.97 -9.73 -15.92
CA ILE A 14 -10.96 -11.19 -15.69
C ILE A 14 -9.74 -11.60 -14.88
N LEU A 15 -8.54 -11.15 -15.30
CA LEU A 15 -7.29 -11.43 -14.57
C LEU A 15 -7.31 -10.88 -13.14
N HIS A 16 -7.92 -9.70 -12.95
CA HIS A 16 -8.06 -9.13 -11.61
C HIS A 16 -9.01 -9.93 -10.72
N LEU A 17 -10.14 -10.39 -11.25
CA LEU A 17 -11.08 -11.25 -10.50
C LEU A 17 -10.40 -12.55 -10.07
N LEU A 18 -9.67 -13.20 -10.99
CA LEU A 18 -8.89 -14.40 -10.68
C LEU A 18 -7.85 -14.12 -9.60
N ALA A 19 -7.06 -13.03 -9.74
CA ALA A 19 -6.03 -12.69 -8.77
C ALA A 19 -6.58 -12.48 -7.34
N ARG A 20 -7.82 -11.97 -7.22
CA ARG A 20 -8.46 -11.72 -5.91
C ARG A 20 -8.97 -12.99 -5.22
N SER A 21 -9.32 -14.02 -5.97
CA SER A 21 -9.97 -15.24 -5.45
C SER A 21 -9.07 -16.49 -5.50
N SER A 22 -8.02 -16.50 -6.32
CA SER A 22 -7.10 -17.61 -6.43
C SER A 22 -6.22 -17.76 -5.18
N PRO A 23 -5.70 -18.95 -4.86
CA PRO A 23 -4.66 -19.12 -3.84
C PRO A 23 -3.30 -18.56 -4.31
N GLY A 24 -2.28 -18.62 -3.45
CA GLY A 24 -0.89 -18.32 -3.83
C GLY A 24 -0.51 -16.83 -3.71
N ALA A 25 -0.44 -16.35 -2.46
CA ALA A 25 -0.14 -14.95 -2.14
C ALA A 25 1.20 -14.43 -2.70
N THR A 26 2.21 -15.29 -2.83
CA THR A 26 3.53 -14.95 -3.39
C THR A 26 3.78 -15.54 -4.78
N THR A 27 2.82 -16.27 -5.33
CA THR A 27 2.97 -17.03 -6.58
C THR A 27 1.93 -16.60 -7.62
N LEU A 28 0.75 -17.23 -7.60
CA LEU A 28 -0.28 -17.07 -8.63
C LEU A 28 -0.89 -15.66 -8.63
N ARG A 29 -1.19 -15.07 -7.47
CA ARG A 29 -1.80 -13.72 -7.44
C ARG A 29 -0.85 -12.66 -7.99
N PRO A 30 0.42 -12.55 -7.53
CA PRO A 30 1.38 -11.64 -8.16
C PRO A 30 1.57 -11.88 -9.66
N PHE A 31 1.62 -13.15 -10.09
CA PHE A 31 1.73 -13.49 -11.51
C PHE A 31 0.55 -12.95 -12.34
N LEU A 32 -0.69 -13.18 -11.90
CA LEU A 32 -1.89 -12.67 -12.59
C LEU A 32 -1.91 -11.13 -12.64
N HIS A 33 -1.45 -10.47 -11.58
CA HIS A 33 -1.30 -9.01 -11.57
C HIS A 33 -0.22 -8.49 -12.53
N ARG A 34 0.90 -9.20 -12.68
CA ARG A 34 1.93 -8.89 -13.69
C ARG A 34 1.37 -9.02 -15.11
N LEU A 35 0.61 -10.07 -15.40
CA LEU A 35 0.01 -10.29 -16.73
C LEU A 35 -0.90 -9.14 -17.17
N ARG A 36 -1.58 -8.48 -16.22
CA ARG A 36 -2.43 -7.31 -16.51
C ARG A 36 -1.67 -5.97 -16.48
N GLY A 37 -0.37 -5.96 -16.17
CA GLY A 37 0.50 -4.78 -16.30
C GLY A 37 0.98 -4.16 -14.99
N VAL A 38 0.63 -4.70 -13.82
CA VAL A 38 1.20 -4.20 -12.55
C VAL A 38 2.69 -4.55 -12.50
N THR A 39 3.54 -3.59 -12.15
CA THR A 39 4.98 -3.88 -11.96
C THR A 39 5.15 -4.50 -10.58
N ILE A 40 5.51 -5.78 -10.52
CA ILE A 40 5.68 -6.50 -9.23
C ILE A 40 7.03 -7.20 -9.21
N ARG A 41 7.87 -6.87 -8.23
CA ARG A 41 9.19 -7.50 -8.04
C ARG A 41 9.08 -8.83 -7.28
N GLU A 42 10.21 -9.39 -6.88
CA GLU A 42 10.28 -10.71 -6.24
C GLU A 42 9.71 -10.73 -4.83
N ARG A 43 9.18 -11.89 -4.39
CA ARG A 43 8.73 -12.14 -3.01
C ARG A 43 7.69 -11.15 -2.47
N VAL A 44 6.91 -10.52 -3.36
CA VAL A 44 5.74 -9.74 -2.96
C VAL A 44 4.63 -10.66 -2.49
N PHE A 45 4.09 -10.39 -1.30
CA PHE A 45 2.92 -11.07 -0.75
C PHE A 45 1.66 -10.23 -0.98
N ILE A 46 0.69 -10.78 -1.69
CA ILE A 46 -0.63 -10.18 -1.91
C ILE A 46 -1.68 -11.07 -1.23
N SER A 47 -2.29 -10.55 -0.17
CA SER A 47 -3.35 -11.24 0.56
C SER A 47 -4.66 -11.30 -0.26
N ASP A 48 -5.67 -11.93 0.33
CA ASP A 48 -6.97 -12.13 -0.31
C ASP A 48 -7.69 -10.80 -0.58
N GLU A 49 -8.49 -10.79 -1.65
CA GLU A 49 -9.38 -9.70 -2.01
C GLU A 49 -8.73 -8.32 -2.24
N VAL A 50 -7.39 -8.23 -2.33
CA VAL A 50 -6.69 -6.97 -2.61
C VAL A 50 -7.12 -6.40 -3.97
N TYR A 51 -7.64 -5.18 -3.94
CA TYR A 51 -7.99 -4.45 -5.13
C TYR A 51 -6.78 -3.64 -5.60
N ILE A 52 -6.31 -3.88 -6.83
CA ILE A 52 -5.28 -3.06 -7.49
C ILE A 52 -5.90 -2.50 -8.75
N ASP A 53 -5.74 -1.19 -8.96
CA ASP A 53 -6.27 -0.41 -10.07
C ASP A 53 -6.62 -1.23 -11.31
N ASN A 54 -7.92 -1.27 -11.64
CA ASN A 54 -8.39 -2.13 -12.72
C ASN A 54 -8.17 -1.53 -14.12
N GLU A 55 -8.29 -0.21 -14.23
CA GLU A 55 -8.27 0.48 -15.52
C GLU A 55 -6.81 0.69 -15.99
N TYR A 56 -5.94 1.15 -15.08
CA TYR A 56 -4.53 1.42 -15.37
C TYR A 56 -3.58 0.73 -14.37
N PRO A 57 -3.55 -0.61 -14.36
CA PRO A 57 -2.64 -1.40 -13.52
C PRO A 57 -1.15 -1.02 -13.66
N GLU A 58 -0.73 -0.56 -14.84
CA GLU A 58 0.64 -0.07 -15.11
C GLU A 58 1.05 1.15 -14.28
N CYS A 59 0.08 1.84 -13.66
CA CYS A 59 0.33 2.94 -12.73
C CYS A 59 0.69 2.45 -11.32
N VAL A 60 0.75 1.15 -11.07
CA VAL A 60 1.10 0.56 -9.77
C VAL A 60 2.41 -0.21 -9.89
N GLU A 61 3.35 0.14 -9.01
CA GLU A 61 4.63 -0.55 -8.85
C GLU A 61 4.80 -1.03 -7.40
N ILE A 62 5.20 -2.29 -7.25
CA ILE A 62 5.36 -2.97 -5.97
C ILE A 62 6.74 -3.66 -5.94
N HIS A 63 7.60 -3.23 -5.02
CA HIS A 63 8.98 -3.67 -4.90
C HIS A 63 9.15 -4.94 -4.06
N GLU A 64 10.38 -5.42 -3.96
CA GLU A 64 10.72 -6.71 -3.37
C GLU A 64 10.29 -6.81 -1.90
N ASN A 65 9.81 -7.99 -1.51
CA ASN A 65 9.41 -8.31 -0.12
C ASN A 65 8.32 -7.41 0.48
N VAL A 66 7.57 -6.67 -0.35
CA VAL A 66 6.37 -5.95 0.11
C VAL A 66 5.29 -6.94 0.53
N GLN A 67 4.58 -6.62 1.60
CA GLN A 67 3.41 -7.39 2.05
C GLN A 67 2.16 -6.51 2.06
N ILE A 68 1.09 -6.98 1.42
CA ILE A 68 -0.19 -6.26 1.33
C ILE A 68 -1.28 -7.09 1.99
N GLY A 69 -1.87 -6.53 3.04
CA GLY A 69 -2.91 -7.15 3.85
C GLY A 69 -4.25 -7.25 3.13
N ILE A 70 -5.06 -8.19 3.60
CA ILE A 70 -6.38 -8.55 3.06
C ILE A 70 -7.27 -7.33 2.83
N ARG A 71 -8.05 -7.32 1.74
CA ARG A 71 -9.03 -6.27 1.41
C ARG A 71 -8.47 -4.85 1.25
N THR A 72 -7.15 -4.71 1.09
CA THR A 72 -6.55 -3.41 0.78
C THR A 72 -6.93 -2.96 -0.63
N ILE A 73 -7.16 -1.66 -0.81
CA ILE A 73 -7.45 -1.01 -2.09
C ILE A 73 -6.26 -0.13 -2.48
N ILE A 74 -5.69 -0.36 -3.65
CA ILE A 74 -4.66 0.47 -4.27
C ILE A 74 -5.24 1.07 -5.55
N LEU A 75 -5.49 2.37 -5.54
CA LEU A 75 -6.08 3.10 -6.65
C LEU A 75 -5.10 4.20 -7.10
N ALA A 76 -4.57 4.07 -8.31
CA ALA A 76 -3.63 5.04 -8.90
C ALA A 76 -4.30 5.96 -9.92
N HIS A 77 -5.54 5.65 -10.30
CA HIS A 77 -6.33 6.40 -11.26
C HIS A 77 -7.67 6.82 -10.63
N THR A 78 -7.80 8.11 -10.33
CA THR A 78 -9.03 8.72 -9.78
C THR A 78 -9.67 9.64 -10.81
N ARG A 79 -9.39 10.95 -10.77
CA ARG A 79 -9.85 11.94 -11.76
C ARG A 79 -8.83 12.17 -12.89
N GLY A 80 -7.93 11.22 -13.08
CA GLY A 80 -6.80 11.29 -13.99
C GLY A 80 -5.71 10.31 -13.57
N PRO A 81 -4.69 10.11 -14.42
CA PRO A 81 -3.61 9.19 -14.14
C PRO A 81 -2.68 9.75 -13.04
N GLY A 82 -2.52 9.01 -11.96
CA GLY A 82 -1.43 9.15 -11.00
C GLY A 82 -0.50 7.95 -11.08
N ARG A 83 0.26 7.74 -10.01
CA ARG A 83 1.08 6.53 -9.82
C ARG A 83 1.15 6.18 -8.35
N VAL A 84 1.18 4.89 -8.03
CA VAL A 84 1.48 4.38 -6.70
C VAL A 84 2.73 3.52 -6.78
N VAL A 85 3.70 3.82 -5.91
CA VAL A 85 4.92 3.03 -5.74
C VAL A 85 4.97 2.56 -4.29
N ILE A 86 5.07 1.25 -4.09
CA ILE A 86 5.26 0.65 -2.77
C ILE A 86 6.66 0.05 -2.75
N GLU A 87 7.54 0.65 -1.96
CA GLU A 87 8.96 0.33 -1.92
C GLU A 87 9.27 -0.89 -1.05
N LYS A 88 10.52 -1.37 -1.15
CA LYS A 88 10.98 -2.63 -0.56
C LYS A 88 10.61 -2.75 0.91
N PHE A 89 10.26 -3.96 1.35
CA PHE A 89 9.95 -4.25 2.75
C PHE A 89 8.82 -3.41 3.37
N ALA A 90 8.06 -2.65 2.58
CA ALA A 90 6.89 -1.97 3.11
C ALA A 90 5.79 -2.98 3.46
N TYR A 91 5.06 -2.69 4.53
CA TYR A 91 3.89 -3.44 4.95
C TYR A 91 2.64 -2.57 4.88
N ILE A 92 1.63 -3.06 4.16
CA ILE A 92 0.31 -2.43 4.12
C ILE A 92 -0.63 -3.30 4.94
N GLY A 93 -1.15 -2.78 6.04
CA GLY A 93 -2.07 -3.49 6.91
C GLY A 93 -3.39 -3.86 6.22
N PRO A 94 -4.18 -4.75 6.82
CA PRO A 94 -5.46 -5.15 6.27
C PRO A 94 -6.42 -3.95 6.16
N ASN A 95 -7.27 -4.01 5.15
CA ASN A 95 -8.36 -3.05 4.92
C ASN A 95 -7.88 -1.59 4.78
N CYS A 96 -6.69 -1.36 4.24
CA CYS A 96 -6.21 -0.01 3.94
C CYS A 96 -6.71 0.49 2.58
N VAL A 97 -6.65 1.81 2.39
CA VAL A 97 -6.88 2.46 1.09
C VAL A 97 -5.66 3.31 0.74
N ILE A 98 -5.01 3.03 -0.39
CA ILE A 98 -3.89 3.80 -0.93
C ILE A 98 -4.39 4.56 -2.17
N LEU A 99 -4.42 5.89 -2.08
CA LEU A 99 -5.03 6.76 -3.09
C LEU A 99 -3.97 7.62 -3.77
N GLY A 100 -3.53 7.19 -4.95
CA GLY A 100 -2.64 7.96 -5.82
C GLY A 100 -3.33 9.23 -6.34
N PRO A 101 -2.81 10.43 -6.03
CA PRO A 101 -3.37 11.67 -6.55
C PRO A 101 -3.06 11.82 -8.05
N PRO A 102 -3.97 12.43 -8.84
CA PRO A 102 -3.77 12.61 -10.27
C PRO A 102 -2.53 13.48 -10.55
N GLY A 103 -1.74 13.07 -11.55
CA GLY A 103 -0.56 13.79 -12.01
C GLY A 103 0.67 13.69 -11.09
N ARG A 104 0.61 12.89 -10.01
CA ARG A 104 1.74 12.73 -9.07
C ARG A 104 1.96 11.26 -8.73
N ILE A 105 3.12 10.99 -8.14
CA ILE A 105 3.47 9.69 -7.59
C ILE A 105 3.19 9.75 -6.09
N LEU A 106 2.41 8.80 -5.59
CA LEU A 106 2.34 8.48 -4.16
C LEU A 106 3.31 7.33 -3.88
N THR A 107 4.29 7.59 -3.02
CA THR A 107 5.26 6.59 -2.58
C THR A 107 4.96 6.15 -1.15
N VAL A 108 4.85 4.83 -0.95
CA VAL A 108 4.92 4.21 0.37
C VAL A 108 6.35 3.70 0.56
N GLY A 109 7.13 4.44 1.36
CA GLY A 109 8.59 4.32 1.41
C GLY A 109 9.10 3.00 1.97
N GLU A 110 10.37 2.69 1.67
CA GLU A 110 11.04 1.46 2.11
C GLU A 110 10.87 1.19 3.61
N GLY A 111 10.51 -0.05 3.95
CA GLY A 111 10.36 -0.48 5.34
C GLY A 111 9.25 0.23 6.14
N SER A 112 8.42 1.05 5.48
CA SER A 112 7.30 1.71 6.14
C SER A 112 6.16 0.76 6.44
N VAL A 113 5.34 1.12 7.42
CA VAL A 113 4.20 0.33 7.87
C VAL A 113 2.96 1.19 7.83
N VAL A 114 1.94 0.76 7.10
CA VAL A 114 0.62 1.36 7.10
C VAL A 114 -0.26 0.54 8.02
N ALA A 115 -0.70 1.10 9.14
CA ALA A 115 -1.55 0.39 10.09
C ALA A 115 -2.91 0.02 9.46
N ALA A 116 -3.51 -1.07 9.94
CA ALA A 116 -4.82 -1.55 9.49
C ALA A 116 -5.88 -0.44 9.41
N GLY A 117 -6.72 -0.46 8.39
CA GLY A 117 -7.83 0.50 8.23
C GLY A 117 -7.41 1.92 7.85
N SER A 118 -6.14 2.17 7.52
CA SER A 118 -5.67 3.53 7.23
C SER A 118 -5.94 3.95 5.78
N VAL A 119 -6.08 5.26 5.57
CA VAL A 119 -6.27 5.88 4.24
C VAL A 119 -5.07 6.76 3.92
N VAL A 120 -4.25 6.32 2.99
CA VAL A 120 -3.01 6.99 2.58
C VAL A 120 -3.27 7.85 1.34
N THR A 121 -3.14 9.15 1.51
CA THR A 121 -3.35 10.17 0.45
C THR A 121 -2.10 10.99 0.12
N THR A 122 -1.03 10.79 0.88
CA THR A 122 0.26 11.47 0.72
C THR A 122 1.40 10.46 0.87
N ASN A 123 2.61 10.85 0.45
CA ASN A 123 3.79 10.00 0.60
C ASN A 123 3.99 9.58 2.06
N VAL A 124 4.33 8.31 2.24
CA VAL A 124 4.76 7.76 3.52
C VAL A 124 6.28 7.71 3.51
N PRO A 125 6.97 8.38 4.45
CA PRO A 125 8.42 8.30 4.55
C PRO A 125 8.89 6.86 4.79
N SER A 126 10.08 6.53 4.29
CA SER A 126 10.73 5.25 4.62
C SER A 126 10.87 5.09 6.13
N HIS A 127 10.79 3.85 6.60
CA HIS A 127 10.92 3.51 8.03
C HIS A 127 9.96 4.29 8.92
N MET A 128 8.72 4.50 8.46
CA MET A 128 7.67 5.20 9.18
C MET A 128 6.45 4.32 9.35
N LEU A 129 5.91 4.27 10.57
CA LEU A 129 4.59 3.77 10.85
C LEU A 129 3.60 4.94 10.70
N VAL A 130 2.59 4.75 9.86
CA VAL A 130 1.47 5.70 9.69
C VAL A 130 0.16 5.03 10.07
N ARG A 131 -0.80 5.82 10.58
CA ARG A 131 -2.17 5.33 10.85
C ARG A 131 -3.23 6.41 10.67
N GLY A 132 -4.47 5.98 10.44
CA GLY A 132 -5.66 6.84 10.45
C GLY A 132 -6.20 7.19 9.07
N ASN A 133 -7.22 8.05 9.04
CA ASN A 133 -7.86 8.56 7.83
C ASN A 133 -8.05 10.09 7.95
N PRO A 134 -7.20 10.92 7.32
CA PRO A 134 -6.01 10.52 6.56
C PRO A 134 -4.89 9.95 7.45
N ALA A 135 -4.08 9.07 6.87
CA ALA A 135 -2.97 8.43 7.58
C ALA A 135 -1.88 9.44 7.93
N SER A 136 -1.45 9.45 9.20
CA SER A 136 -0.42 10.35 9.72
C SER A 136 0.73 9.56 10.38
N PRO A 137 1.98 10.06 10.33
CA PRO A 137 3.12 9.46 11.03
C PRO A 137 2.87 9.33 12.54
N VAL A 138 3.23 8.17 13.11
CA VAL A 138 3.10 7.90 14.55
C VAL A 138 4.37 7.38 15.20
N ALA A 139 5.20 6.63 14.48
CA ALA A 139 6.46 6.11 15.00
C ALA A 139 7.46 5.89 13.86
N LYS A 140 8.74 6.02 14.14
CA LYS A 140 9.80 5.48 13.26
C LYS A 140 9.86 3.96 13.46
N VAL A 141 10.15 3.26 12.38
CA VAL A 141 10.25 1.79 12.31
C VAL A 141 11.72 1.43 12.18
N THR A 142 12.35 0.92 13.25
CA THR A 142 13.76 0.48 13.17
C THR A 142 13.89 -0.91 12.56
N LEU A 143 12.86 -1.75 12.73
CA LEU A 143 12.76 -3.08 12.13
C LEU A 143 11.46 -3.17 11.33
N PRO A 144 11.50 -3.20 9.98
CA PRO A 144 10.32 -3.37 9.15
C PRO A 144 9.57 -4.66 9.47
N LEU A 145 8.23 -4.60 9.50
CA LEU A 145 7.41 -5.78 9.82
C LEU A 145 7.68 -7.00 8.90
N PRO A 146 7.96 -6.85 7.58
CA PRO A 146 8.31 -8.00 6.73
C PRO A 146 9.67 -8.65 7.04
N LEU A 147 10.50 -8.00 7.84
CA LEU A 147 11.82 -8.50 8.26
C LEU A 147 11.84 -9.00 9.72
N ALA A 148 10.81 -8.70 10.51
CA ALA A 148 10.72 -9.16 11.88
C ALA A 148 10.35 -10.64 11.95
N ASP A 149 10.95 -11.39 12.87
CA ASP A 149 10.64 -12.80 13.10
C ASP A 149 9.23 -12.96 13.69
N ASN A 150 8.78 -11.96 14.44
CA ASN A 150 7.46 -11.91 15.04
C ASN A 150 7.00 -10.46 15.30
N TYR A 151 5.73 -10.33 15.68
CA TYR A 151 5.10 -9.03 15.90
C TYR A 151 5.70 -8.27 17.10
N GLU A 152 6.11 -8.96 18.16
CA GLU A 152 6.69 -8.30 19.36
C GLU A 152 8.03 -7.64 19.03
N GLU A 153 8.86 -8.31 18.22
CA GLU A 153 10.12 -7.75 17.74
C GLU A 153 9.88 -6.46 16.94
N PHE A 154 8.88 -6.45 16.05
CA PHE A 154 8.46 -5.24 15.35
C PHE A 154 8.04 -4.13 16.32
N ILE A 155 7.20 -4.44 17.32
CA ILE A 155 6.69 -3.44 18.27
C ILE A 155 7.81 -2.84 19.12
N THR A 156 8.77 -3.65 19.57
CA THR A 156 9.95 -3.15 20.31
C THR A 156 10.85 -2.24 19.46
N GLY A 157 10.82 -2.39 18.14
CA GLY A 157 11.50 -1.51 17.18
C GLY A 157 10.80 -0.18 16.86
N LEU A 158 9.67 0.13 17.50
CA LEU A 158 8.96 1.39 17.26
C LEU A 158 9.48 2.53 18.14
N VAL A 159 9.81 3.65 17.50
CA VAL A 159 10.20 4.89 18.20
C VAL A 159 9.13 5.95 17.97
N PRO A 160 8.28 6.29 18.96
CA PRO A 160 7.20 7.25 18.78
C PRO A 160 7.66 8.61 18.25
N VAL A 161 6.90 9.16 17.31
CA VAL A 161 7.06 10.55 16.88
C VAL A 161 6.50 11.43 17.99
N ARG A 162 7.32 12.33 18.53
CA ARG A 162 6.83 13.33 19.49
C ARG A 162 5.93 14.31 18.76
N HIS A 163 4.64 14.29 19.04
CA HIS A 163 3.78 15.43 18.74
C HIS A 163 4.03 16.52 19.80
N PRO A 164 4.15 17.80 19.43
CA PRO A 164 4.04 18.87 20.41
C PRO A 164 2.68 18.70 21.10
N VAL A 165 2.69 18.47 22.41
CA VAL A 165 1.45 18.48 23.20
C VAL A 165 0.89 19.89 23.04
N ALA A 166 -0.25 20.03 22.35
CA ALA A 166 -1.01 21.26 22.38
C ALA A 166 -1.34 21.50 23.85
N ARG A 167 -0.74 22.55 24.45
CA ARG A 167 -1.12 22.99 25.79
C ARG A 167 -2.60 23.29 25.73
N VAL A 168 -3.42 22.45 26.35
CA VAL A 168 -4.80 22.81 26.67
C VAL A 168 -4.68 23.98 27.63
N ALA A 169 -4.96 25.19 27.12
CA ALA A 169 -5.17 26.33 27.98
C ALA A 169 -6.38 25.98 28.85
N ASN A 170 -6.13 25.60 30.10
CA ASN A 170 -7.15 25.65 31.14
C ASN A 170 -7.44 27.14 31.37
N ASP A 171 -8.31 27.70 30.53
CA ASP A 171 -8.93 28.98 30.82
C ASP A 171 -9.88 28.75 32.00
N THR A 172 -9.39 29.24 33.13
CA THR A 172 -10.11 29.44 34.37
C THR A 172 -11.21 30.47 34.11
N LYS A 173 -12.46 30.04 34.21
CA LYS A 173 -13.58 30.86 34.70
C LYS A 173 -14.54 29.98 35.48
#